data_AF-A0A3M7L3N0-F1
#
_entry.id   AF-A0A3M7L3N0-F1
#
_cell.length_a   1.000
_cell.length_b   1.000
_cell.length_c   1.000
_cell.angle_alpha   90.00
_cell.angle_beta   90.00
_cell.angle_gamma   90.00
#
_symmetry.space_group_name_H-M   'P 1'
#
loop_
_entity.id
_entity.type
_entity.pdbx_description
1 polymer ?
#
loop_
_entity_poly.entity_id
_entity_poly.type
_entity_poly.pdbx_seq_one_letter_code
_entity_poly.pdbx_strand_id
1 'polypeptide(L)'
;MSSLHCAQRGSGVLNVAFNQDNTCVAVADMSGLRVFSLEQHKRAFRLDIGAIGLAQMLFCTSLLAYVGAGEQPTLSPRKLTLYNTHSNAAIQSLSFPSSVLGVHLNRKRLAVVLERRVLLYVLETLELLRTIDTAPNPEGVAALTTCHEPTCQLAVPAGGEPGAVRVYDAASGSGSVLGELRAHRSPLAVLAWSDTGSLLASASQKGTVVRVHAPASPDTVHSFRRGSTPARISGLAFAPSPVQPALLCVASDHGTVHLFRITPQLERKSSTAAAAAVISSVLPATIARAVEPTRCLTTIRLPGRPAASVCSLTTVDGGDEGSGPADNDWLTLAVATSSGILYSYKLEGVAEGNVKSFLEGECTVGPARLAHAHPTVVRAASRPVAAMVAKAGSSLGYVVYRLGFALRETGQALDRVGSRLQGSYAFREELNRARPLQNLFNLKPSLGTDAFVAPNASVIGDVTLGPRSSVFYGSVLRADSGSIKVGAGTNIQDGSLIRTAPQSIDEHAADTTIGANVTIGHQVSMHGVTLEDEVLVGMGAVLSHGTVVRKGAMVAAGAVVPPGTEIPAGQIWGGNPARFLRDLKDNESSFLAESAEHYVNVAKNHIKENSGSLENVARARGLA
;
A
#
# COMPACT_ATOMS: atom_id res chain seq x y z
N MET A 1 3.57 16.63 -10.41
CA MET A 1 2.63 17.17 -9.41
C MET A 1 1.58 16.14 -9.09
N SER A 2 1.25 16.01 -7.81
CA SER A 2 0.29 15.02 -7.29
C SER A 2 -1.04 15.74 -7.03
N SER A 3 -2.11 15.29 -7.71
CA SER A 3 -3.45 15.85 -7.55
C SER A 3 -4.48 14.73 -7.44
N LEU A 4 -5.48 14.93 -6.60
CA LEU A 4 -6.54 13.98 -6.32
C LEU A 4 -7.90 14.63 -6.59
N HIS A 5 -8.66 14.03 -7.50
CA HIS A 5 -10.08 14.31 -7.63
C HIS A 5 -10.86 13.44 -6.64
N CYS A 6 -11.65 14.05 -5.78
CA CYS A 6 -12.36 13.38 -4.68
C CYS A 6 -13.81 13.13 -5.10
N ALA A 7 -14.10 11.93 -5.63
CA ALA A 7 -15.45 11.54 -6.05
C ALA A 7 -16.33 10.98 -4.91
N GLN A 8 -15.82 10.91 -3.67
CA GLN A 8 -16.57 10.32 -2.55
C GLN A 8 -17.67 11.28 -2.07
N ARG A 9 -18.93 10.90 -2.32
CA ARG A 9 -20.12 11.55 -1.74
C ARG A 9 -20.04 11.50 -0.21
N GLY A 10 -19.65 12.60 0.43
CA GLY A 10 -19.70 12.76 1.89
C GLY A 10 -18.56 13.55 2.53
N SER A 11 -17.38 13.69 1.90
CA SER A 11 -16.23 14.39 2.52
C SER A 11 -16.25 15.92 2.36
N GLY A 12 -17.09 16.44 1.46
CA GLY A 12 -17.19 17.87 1.15
C GLY A 12 -16.03 18.42 0.32
N VAL A 13 -14.85 17.78 0.31
CA VAL A 13 -13.69 18.14 -0.52
C VAL A 13 -13.85 17.53 -1.92
N LEU A 14 -13.63 18.34 -2.96
CA LEU A 14 -13.75 17.95 -4.36
C LEU A 14 -12.38 17.74 -5.03
N ASN A 15 -11.37 18.52 -4.65
CA ASN A 15 -10.02 18.38 -5.19
C ASN A 15 -8.94 18.80 -4.18
N VAL A 16 -7.83 18.08 -4.21
CA VAL A 16 -6.61 18.40 -3.44
C VAL A 16 -5.41 18.31 -4.37
N ALA A 17 -4.57 19.34 -4.40
CA ALA A 17 -3.38 19.38 -5.26
C ALA A 17 -2.21 20.08 -4.57
N PHE A 18 -1.03 19.46 -4.60
CA PHE A 18 0.22 20.15 -4.25
C PHE A 18 0.71 20.98 -5.45
N ASN A 19 1.37 22.10 -5.18
CA ASN A 19 2.08 22.84 -6.23
C ASN A 19 3.33 22.08 -6.70
N GLN A 20 3.96 22.60 -7.76
CA GLN A 20 5.07 22.03 -8.50
C GLN A 20 6.29 21.75 -7.63
N ASP A 21 6.55 22.64 -6.68
CA ASP A 21 7.68 22.68 -5.75
C ASP A 21 7.32 22.14 -4.37
N ASN A 22 6.13 21.57 -4.18
CA ASN A 22 5.75 20.89 -2.94
C ASN A 22 5.73 21.78 -1.68
N THR A 23 5.55 23.10 -1.84
CA THR A 23 5.55 24.10 -0.75
C THR A 23 4.14 24.51 -0.33
N CYS A 24 3.14 24.35 -1.19
CA CYS A 24 1.75 24.70 -0.93
C CYS A 24 0.80 23.55 -1.31
N VAL A 25 -0.37 23.53 -0.67
CA VAL A 25 -1.48 22.66 -1.01
C VAL A 25 -2.76 23.46 -1.26
N ALA A 26 -3.40 23.20 -2.40
CA ALA A 26 -4.70 23.74 -2.78
C ALA A 26 -5.79 22.71 -2.45
N VAL A 27 -6.86 23.17 -1.81
CA VAL A 27 -8.03 22.36 -1.44
C VAL A 27 -9.29 23.04 -1.93
N ALA A 28 -9.97 22.40 -2.88
CA ALA A 28 -11.23 22.85 -3.43
C ALA A 28 -12.40 22.03 -2.87
N ASP A 29 -13.52 22.71 -2.60
CA ASP A 29 -14.74 22.12 -2.05
C ASP A 29 -16.01 22.76 -2.64
N MET A 30 -17.16 22.44 -2.07
CA MET A 30 -18.47 22.99 -2.48
C MET A 30 -18.61 24.51 -2.24
N SER A 31 -17.78 25.10 -1.39
CA SER A 31 -17.82 26.53 -1.04
C SER A 31 -16.81 27.38 -1.82
N GLY A 32 -15.71 26.77 -2.25
CA GLY A 32 -14.67 27.47 -2.98
C GLY A 32 -13.32 26.77 -2.91
N LEU A 33 -12.27 27.58 -2.79
CA LEU A 33 -10.88 27.14 -2.85
C LEU A 33 -10.07 27.78 -1.72
N ARG A 34 -9.21 26.99 -1.10
CA ARG A 34 -8.26 27.42 -0.07
C ARG A 34 -6.85 26.96 -0.43
N VAL A 35 -5.86 27.79 -0.20
CA VAL A 35 -4.43 27.45 -0.35
C VAL A 35 -3.76 27.54 1.01
N PHE A 36 -2.98 26.53 1.35
CA PHE A 36 -2.23 26.44 2.60
C PHE A 36 -0.73 26.34 2.28
N SER A 37 0.08 27.15 2.97
CA SER A 37 1.53 27.03 2.97
C SER A 37 1.92 25.91 3.92
N LEU A 38 2.73 24.96 3.44
CA LEU A 38 3.23 23.85 4.25
C LEU A 38 4.35 24.30 5.19
N GLU A 39 5.19 25.24 4.76
CA GLU A 39 6.26 25.82 5.56
C GLU A 39 5.73 26.63 6.75
N GLN A 40 4.73 27.49 6.51
CA GLN A 40 4.19 28.36 7.56
C GLN A 40 3.06 27.70 8.36
N HIS A 41 2.64 26.49 7.97
CA HIS A 41 1.46 25.78 8.50
C HIS A 41 0.20 26.67 8.59
N LYS A 42 0.01 27.55 7.60
CA LYS A 42 -1.06 28.57 7.60
C LYS A 42 -1.78 28.65 6.27
N ARG A 43 -3.04 29.09 6.32
CA ARG A 43 -3.81 29.41 5.11
C ARG A 43 -3.25 30.68 4.47
N ALA A 44 -2.75 30.54 3.25
CA ALA A 44 -2.19 31.63 2.45
C ALA A 44 -3.27 32.39 1.66
N PHE A 45 -4.29 31.68 1.16
CA PHE A 45 -5.32 32.28 0.31
C PHE A 45 -6.69 31.59 0.46
N ARG A 46 -7.76 32.32 0.19
CA ARG A 46 -9.14 31.84 0.21
C ARG A 46 -9.97 32.55 -0.87
N LEU A 47 -10.75 31.77 -1.62
CA LEU A 47 -11.69 32.23 -2.64
C LEU A 47 -13.03 31.52 -2.44
N ASP A 48 -14.06 32.26 -2.04
CA ASP A 48 -15.41 31.73 -1.77
C ASP A 48 -16.35 32.10 -2.93
N ILE A 49 -16.32 31.32 -4.01
CA ILE A 49 -17.13 31.59 -5.22
C ILE A 49 -18.13 30.46 -5.55
N GLY A 50 -18.20 29.41 -4.74
CA GLY A 50 -19.02 28.23 -4.98
C GLY A 50 -18.19 26.99 -5.32
N ALA A 51 -18.86 25.93 -5.80
CA ALA A 51 -18.25 24.62 -5.94
C ALA A 51 -17.16 24.57 -7.03
N ILE A 52 -15.92 24.32 -6.61
CA ILE A 52 -14.76 24.19 -7.50
C ILE A 52 -14.35 22.71 -7.57
N GLY A 53 -14.38 22.15 -8.78
CA GLY A 53 -14.09 20.73 -9.02
C GLY A 53 -12.61 20.42 -9.25
N LEU A 54 -11.85 21.39 -9.76
CA LEU A 54 -10.40 21.28 -9.98
C LEU A 54 -9.72 22.61 -9.69
N ALA A 55 -8.58 22.58 -8.99
CA ALA A 55 -7.75 23.74 -8.77
C ALA A 55 -6.26 23.38 -8.89
N GLN A 56 -5.50 24.22 -9.58
CA GLN A 56 -4.08 24.05 -9.80
C GLN A 56 -3.34 25.37 -9.63
N MET A 57 -2.22 25.31 -8.92
CA MET A 57 -1.34 26.45 -8.70
C MET A 57 -0.24 26.47 -9.76
N LEU A 58 0.35 27.64 -9.98
CA LEU A 58 1.65 27.76 -10.64
C LEU A 58 2.70 28.13 -9.58
N PHE A 59 3.42 27.14 -9.08
CA PHE A 59 4.40 27.25 -7.99
C PHE A 59 3.80 28.03 -6.80
N CYS A 60 4.54 29.00 -6.26
CA CYS A 60 4.08 29.99 -5.28
C CYS A 60 3.77 31.36 -5.91
N THR A 61 3.31 31.39 -7.17
CA THR A 61 2.90 32.65 -7.82
C THR A 61 1.46 33.01 -7.46
N SER A 62 1.02 34.22 -7.82
CA SER A 62 -0.37 34.62 -7.67
C SER A 62 -1.30 34.02 -8.74
N LEU A 63 -0.76 33.28 -9.72
CA LEU A 63 -1.56 32.66 -10.77
C LEU A 63 -2.15 31.33 -10.30
N LEU A 64 -3.46 31.22 -10.43
CA LEU A 64 -4.23 30.05 -10.08
C LEU A 64 -5.20 29.68 -11.20
N ALA A 65 -5.29 28.39 -11.52
CA ALA A 65 -6.21 27.86 -12.52
C ALA A 65 -7.29 27.03 -11.82
N TYR A 66 -8.57 27.28 -12.10
CA TYR A 66 -9.67 26.50 -11.54
C TYR A 66 -10.78 26.18 -12.55
N VAL A 67 -11.49 25.09 -12.28
CA VAL A 67 -12.66 24.64 -13.04
C VAL A 67 -13.82 24.44 -12.06
N GLY A 68 -15.01 24.92 -12.42
CA GLY A 68 -16.20 24.76 -11.61
C GLY A 68 -16.74 23.33 -11.58
N ALA A 69 -17.46 22.96 -10.52
CA ALA A 69 -18.04 21.62 -10.37
C ALA A 69 -19.37 21.41 -11.13
N GLY A 70 -19.96 22.48 -11.71
CA GLY A 70 -21.23 22.42 -12.44
C GLY A 70 -22.49 22.70 -11.62
N GLU A 71 -22.34 22.99 -10.32
CA GLU A 71 -23.46 23.34 -9.43
C GLU A 71 -24.07 24.72 -9.76
N GLN A 72 -23.29 25.60 -10.40
CA GLN A 72 -23.73 26.94 -10.80
C GLN A 72 -23.40 27.19 -12.29
N PRO A 73 -24.25 27.94 -13.03
CA PRO A 73 -24.01 28.21 -14.46
C PRO A 73 -22.69 28.92 -14.75
N THR A 74 -22.24 29.77 -13.83
CA THR A 74 -20.96 30.49 -13.89
C THR A 74 -19.75 29.57 -13.68
N LEU A 75 -19.94 28.48 -12.92
CA LEU A 75 -18.94 27.49 -12.53
C LEU A 75 -19.16 26.17 -13.28
N SER A 76 -19.02 26.23 -14.60
CA SER A 76 -19.15 25.07 -15.50
C SER A 76 -17.92 24.16 -15.44
N PRO A 77 -18.08 22.82 -15.50
CA PRO A 77 -16.98 21.87 -15.63
C PRO A 77 -16.27 21.95 -16.99
N ARG A 78 -16.84 22.71 -17.93
CA ARG A 78 -16.28 22.94 -19.27
C ARG A 78 -15.58 24.29 -19.41
N LYS A 79 -15.40 25.02 -18.31
CA LYS A 79 -14.80 26.35 -18.30
C LYS A 79 -13.62 26.40 -17.33
N LEU A 80 -12.43 26.61 -17.89
CA LEU A 80 -11.22 26.88 -17.11
C LEU A 80 -11.08 28.39 -16.90
N THR A 81 -10.83 28.81 -15.67
CA THR A 81 -10.57 30.21 -15.34
C THR A 81 -9.17 30.35 -14.78
N LEU A 82 -8.38 31.25 -15.37
CA LEU A 82 -7.12 31.72 -14.83
C LEU A 82 -7.37 32.95 -13.97
N TYR A 83 -6.85 32.93 -12.75
CA TYR A 83 -7.16 33.86 -11.70
C TYR A 83 -5.88 34.38 -11.07
N ASN A 84 -5.83 35.69 -10.83
CA ASN A 84 -4.72 36.32 -10.12
C ASN A 84 -5.16 36.61 -8.68
N THR A 85 -4.52 35.95 -7.71
CA THR A 85 -4.82 36.11 -6.29
C THR A 85 -4.38 37.46 -5.72
N HIS A 86 -3.45 38.15 -6.37
CA HIS A 86 -2.98 39.47 -5.92
C HIS A 86 -3.97 40.57 -6.31
N SER A 87 -4.44 40.57 -7.57
CA SER A 87 -5.48 41.51 -8.02
C SER A 87 -6.90 41.05 -7.68
N ASN A 88 -7.05 39.82 -7.16
CA ASN A 88 -8.32 39.20 -6.81
C ASN A 88 -9.31 39.17 -8.00
N ALA A 89 -8.78 38.97 -9.22
CA ALA A 89 -9.55 39.05 -10.46
C ALA A 89 -9.24 37.89 -11.42
N ALA A 90 -10.25 37.50 -12.20
CA ALA A 90 -10.05 36.56 -13.30
C ALA A 90 -9.28 37.24 -14.43
N ILE A 91 -8.18 36.62 -14.86
CA ILE A 91 -7.36 37.08 -15.99
C ILE A 91 -8.06 36.71 -17.30
N GLN A 92 -8.39 35.43 -17.46
CA GLN A 92 -9.02 34.90 -18.67
C GLN A 92 -9.81 33.63 -18.35
N SER A 93 -10.84 33.37 -19.16
CA SER A 93 -11.57 32.10 -19.15
C SER A 93 -11.53 31.42 -20.50
N LEU A 94 -11.28 30.11 -20.51
CA LEU A 94 -11.29 29.26 -21.69
C LEU A 94 -12.46 28.28 -21.60
N SER A 95 -13.19 28.12 -22.70
CA SER A 95 -14.35 27.21 -22.78
C SER A 95 -14.03 26.02 -23.67
N PHE A 96 -14.50 24.84 -23.26
CA PHE A 96 -14.18 23.57 -23.89
C PHE A 96 -15.46 22.83 -24.33
N PRO A 97 -15.38 21.96 -25.36
CA PRO A 97 -16.53 21.21 -25.84
C PRO A 97 -17.05 20.17 -24.82
N SER A 98 -16.15 19.63 -23.99
CA SER A 98 -16.44 18.64 -22.97
C SER A 98 -15.83 19.03 -21.62
N SER A 99 -16.15 18.27 -20.57
CA SER A 99 -15.65 18.53 -19.21
C SER A 99 -14.13 18.45 -19.17
N VAL A 100 -13.53 19.41 -18.46
CA VAL A 100 -12.10 19.42 -18.16
C VAL A 100 -11.86 18.43 -17.02
N LEU A 101 -11.06 17.41 -17.30
CA LEU A 101 -10.75 16.33 -16.35
C LEU A 101 -9.43 16.57 -15.63
N GLY A 102 -8.53 17.37 -16.22
CA GLY A 102 -7.23 17.68 -15.65
C GLY A 102 -6.66 18.98 -16.18
N VAL A 103 -5.87 19.66 -15.36
CA VAL A 103 -5.16 20.89 -15.71
C VAL A 103 -3.73 20.75 -15.17
N HIS A 104 -2.74 21.11 -15.98
CA HIS A 104 -1.34 21.12 -15.56
C HIS A 104 -0.65 22.39 -16.08
N LEU A 105 0.16 23.01 -15.23
CA LEU A 105 0.88 24.24 -15.55
C LEU A 105 2.37 24.08 -15.27
N ASN A 106 3.18 24.70 -16.12
CA ASN A 106 4.54 25.11 -15.80
C ASN A 106 4.73 26.56 -16.24
N ARG A 107 5.93 27.14 -16.11
CA ARG A 107 6.16 28.56 -16.42
C ARG A 107 5.93 28.95 -17.89
N LYS A 108 5.85 27.99 -18.81
CA LYS A 108 5.73 28.22 -20.26
C LYS A 108 4.48 27.61 -20.90
N ARG A 109 3.87 26.61 -20.26
CA ARG A 109 2.82 25.78 -20.85
C ARG A 109 1.64 25.58 -19.90
N LEU A 110 0.46 25.54 -20.51
CA LEU A 110 -0.78 25.13 -19.90
C LEU A 110 -1.31 23.92 -20.67
N ALA A 111 -1.44 22.77 -20.00
CA ALA A 111 -2.03 21.57 -20.57
C ALA A 111 -3.42 21.35 -19.96
N VAL A 112 -4.44 21.24 -20.82
CA VAL A 112 -5.83 20.98 -20.43
C VAL A 112 -6.25 19.62 -20.95
N VAL A 113 -6.67 18.74 -20.03
CA VAL A 113 -7.01 17.35 -20.31
C VAL A 113 -8.52 17.21 -20.42
N LEU A 114 -8.98 16.74 -21.57
CA LEU A 114 -10.33 16.27 -21.86
C LEU A 114 -10.31 14.74 -21.97
N GLU A 115 -11.48 14.12 -22.06
CA GLU A 115 -11.60 12.64 -22.10
C GLU A 115 -10.82 11.97 -23.25
N ARG A 116 -10.74 12.61 -24.43
CA ARG A 116 -10.06 12.02 -25.61
C ARG A 116 -8.96 12.90 -26.18
N ARG A 117 -8.71 14.06 -25.57
CA ARG A 117 -7.81 15.07 -26.09
C ARG A 117 -7.08 15.80 -24.98
N VAL A 118 -5.82 16.15 -25.22
CA VAL A 118 -5.08 17.10 -24.40
C VAL A 118 -4.74 18.31 -25.25
N LEU A 119 -5.13 19.49 -24.77
CA LEU A 119 -4.90 20.77 -25.42
C LEU A 119 -3.71 21.45 -24.74
N LEU A 120 -2.66 21.73 -25.51
CA LEU A 120 -1.45 22.36 -25.03
C LEU A 120 -1.41 23.81 -25.50
N TYR A 121 -1.29 24.74 -24.56
CA TYR A 121 -1.25 26.18 -24.78
C TYR A 121 0.08 26.78 -24.35
N VAL A 122 0.47 27.90 -24.96
CA VAL A 122 1.48 28.80 -24.38
C VAL A 122 0.85 29.50 -23.18
N LEU A 123 1.48 29.45 -22.00
CA LEU A 123 0.88 30.06 -20.81
C LEU A 123 0.75 31.59 -20.91
N GLU A 124 1.75 32.24 -21.52
CA GLU A 124 1.85 33.70 -21.61
C GLU A 124 0.81 34.30 -22.57
N THR A 125 0.69 33.73 -23.78
CA THR A 125 -0.24 34.24 -24.82
C THR A 125 -1.59 33.53 -24.82
N LEU A 126 -1.68 32.36 -24.17
CA LEU A 126 -2.85 31.47 -24.18
C LEU A 126 -3.26 31.03 -25.59
N GLU A 127 -2.33 31.07 -26.53
CA GLU A 127 -2.48 30.49 -27.86
C GLU A 127 -2.36 28.96 -27.80
N LEU A 128 -3.26 28.29 -28.53
CA LEU A 128 -3.23 26.84 -28.65
C LEU A 128 -2.05 26.42 -29.52
N LEU A 129 -1.07 25.74 -28.92
CA LEU A 129 0.06 25.16 -29.65
C LEU A 129 -0.33 23.88 -30.37
N ARG A 130 -1.05 22.99 -29.67
CA ARG A 130 -1.35 21.66 -30.19
C ARG A 130 -2.56 21.03 -29.52
N THR A 131 -3.31 20.27 -30.31
CA THR A 131 -4.29 19.30 -29.83
C THR A 131 -3.69 17.89 -29.98
N ILE A 132 -3.63 17.14 -28.90
CA ILE A 132 -3.12 15.77 -28.86
C ILE A 132 -4.30 14.84 -28.65
N ASP A 133 -4.58 13.95 -29.60
CA ASP A 133 -5.58 12.91 -29.41
C ASP A 133 -5.02 11.77 -28.53
N THR A 134 -5.80 11.36 -27.54
CA THR A 134 -5.44 10.30 -26.59
C THR A 134 -6.40 9.13 -26.71
N ALA A 135 -6.00 7.97 -26.17
CA ALA A 135 -6.97 6.95 -25.81
C ALA A 135 -8.03 7.50 -24.83
N PRO A 136 -9.20 6.85 -24.67
CA PRO A 136 -10.19 7.24 -23.66
C PRO A 136 -9.54 7.39 -22.28
N ASN A 137 -9.60 8.60 -21.73
CA ASN A 137 -8.92 9.04 -20.52
C ASN A 137 -9.93 9.62 -19.51
N PRO A 138 -10.87 8.79 -19.00
CA PRO A 138 -11.92 9.26 -18.09
C PRO A 138 -11.37 9.75 -16.75
N GLU A 139 -10.17 9.30 -16.35
CA GLU A 139 -9.50 9.70 -15.12
C GLU A 139 -8.67 10.99 -15.28
N GLY A 140 -8.62 11.57 -16.49
CA GLY A 140 -7.87 12.81 -16.74
C GLY A 140 -6.36 12.69 -16.55
N VAL A 141 -5.79 11.49 -16.75
CA VAL A 141 -4.37 11.20 -16.51
C VAL A 141 -3.51 11.95 -17.53
N ALA A 142 -2.64 12.85 -17.05
CA ALA A 142 -1.54 13.44 -17.79
C ALA A 142 -0.46 13.90 -16.80
N ALA A 143 0.74 14.14 -17.30
CA ALA A 143 1.79 14.77 -16.50
C ALA A 143 2.64 15.70 -17.35
N LEU A 144 2.79 16.94 -16.90
CA LEU A 144 3.65 17.97 -17.49
C LEU A 144 4.88 18.15 -16.59
N THR A 145 6.07 18.31 -17.19
CA THR A 145 7.30 18.59 -16.43
C THR A 145 7.22 19.95 -15.74
N THR A 146 7.82 20.04 -14.55
CA THR A 146 7.93 21.28 -13.77
C THR A 146 8.99 22.22 -14.34
N CYS A 147 10.13 21.66 -14.79
CA CYS A 147 11.14 22.35 -15.56
C CYS A 147 10.63 22.66 -16.99
N HIS A 148 11.11 23.79 -17.53
CA HIS A 148 10.79 24.23 -18.89
C HIS A 148 12.04 24.29 -19.79
N GLU A 149 13.24 24.23 -19.21
CA GLU A 149 14.52 24.10 -19.91
C GLU A 149 15.46 23.19 -19.10
N PRO A 150 16.24 22.28 -19.74
CA PRO A 150 16.24 21.97 -21.17
C PRO A 150 15.09 21.05 -21.61
N THR A 151 14.26 20.56 -20.68
CA THR A 151 13.27 19.48 -20.92
C THR A 151 11.86 19.92 -20.54
N CYS A 152 11.08 20.43 -21.50
CA CYS A 152 9.63 20.61 -21.34
C CYS A 152 8.91 19.43 -22.01
N GLN A 153 8.33 18.51 -21.25
CA GLN A 153 7.74 17.27 -21.77
C GLN A 153 6.34 17.04 -21.22
N LEU A 154 5.49 16.40 -22.03
CA LEU A 154 4.13 16.02 -21.67
C LEU A 154 3.92 14.52 -21.87
N ALA A 155 3.56 13.82 -20.80
CA ALA A 155 3.18 12.41 -20.83
C ALA A 155 1.66 12.26 -20.80
N VAL A 156 1.11 11.47 -21.72
CA VAL A 156 -0.32 11.18 -21.85
C VAL A 156 -0.56 9.69 -22.15
N PRO A 157 -1.75 9.14 -21.88
CA PRO A 157 -2.12 7.79 -22.29
C PRO A 157 -2.02 7.62 -23.81
N ALA A 158 -1.32 6.57 -24.26
CA ALA A 158 -1.18 6.23 -25.66
C ALA A 158 -2.35 5.35 -26.13
N GLY A 159 -2.64 5.36 -27.43
CA GLY A 159 -3.53 4.39 -28.07
C GLY A 159 -2.79 3.07 -28.35
N GLY A 160 -3.51 1.94 -28.32
CA GLY A 160 -2.98 0.61 -28.62
C GLY A 160 -3.11 -0.35 -27.43
N GLU A 161 -2.38 -0.08 -26.36
CA GLU A 161 -2.40 -0.86 -25.12
C GLU A 161 -2.96 -0.02 -23.97
N PRO A 162 -3.83 -0.57 -23.09
CA PRO A 162 -4.50 0.23 -22.05
C PRO A 162 -3.56 1.01 -21.12
N GLY A 163 -2.38 0.46 -20.82
CA GLY A 163 -1.41 1.07 -19.92
C GLY A 163 -0.19 1.67 -20.61
N ALA A 164 -0.24 1.93 -21.93
CA ALA A 164 0.84 2.59 -22.65
C ALA A 164 0.83 4.12 -22.40
N VAL A 165 2.02 4.71 -22.36
CA VAL A 165 2.23 6.16 -22.16
C VAL A 165 2.99 6.70 -23.36
N ARG A 166 2.54 7.81 -23.92
CA ARG A 166 3.27 8.54 -24.95
C ARG A 166 3.83 9.83 -24.38
N VAL A 167 5.10 10.09 -24.67
CA VAL A 167 5.82 11.29 -24.23
C VAL A 167 5.99 12.20 -25.43
N TYR A 168 5.56 13.44 -25.29
CA TYR A 168 5.67 14.50 -26.29
C TYR A 168 6.67 15.56 -25.84
N ASP A 169 7.41 16.11 -26.80
CA ASP A 169 8.11 17.37 -26.60
C ASP A 169 7.08 18.50 -26.49
N ALA A 170 7.08 19.18 -25.35
CA ALA A 170 6.24 20.35 -25.09
C ALA A 170 7.06 21.65 -25.17
N ALA A 171 8.38 21.59 -25.34
CA ALA A 171 9.24 22.76 -25.51
C ALA A 171 9.06 23.36 -26.91
N SER A 172 9.26 22.54 -27.95
CA SER A 172 9.12 22.99 -29.33
C SER A 172 7.66 22.93 -29.81
N GLY A 173 7.25 23.86 -30.67
CA GLY A 173 5.95 23.79 -31.36
C GLY A 173 5.82 22.55 -32.28
N SER A 174 6.92 21.83 -32.53
CA SER A 174 6.97 20.62 -33.35
C SER A 174 6.19 19.46 -32.74
N GLY A 175 6.02 19.44 -31.40
CA GLY A 175 5.26 18.44 -30.65
C GLY A 175 5.62 17.00 -31.03
N SER A 176 6.90 16.76 -31.31
CA SER A 176 7.41 15.46 -31.69
C SER A 176 7.18 14.44 -30.58
N VAL A 177 6.95 13.19 -30.97
CA VAL A 177 6.88 12.08 -30.02
C VAL A 177 8.30 11.72 -29.63
N LEU A 178 8.63 11.88 -28.35
CA LEU A 178 9.93 11.54 -27.78
C LEU A 178 10.06 10.04 -27.50
N GLY A 179 8.95 9.38 -27.15
CA GLY A 179 8.93 7.96 -26.85
C GLY A 179 7.53 7.43 -26.57
N GLU A 180 7.38 6.12 -26.72
CA GLU A 180 6.18 5.39 -26.30
C GLU A 180 6.59 4.27 -25.33
N LEU A 181 6.08 4.37 -24.10
CA LEU A 181 6.44 3.54 -22.98
C LEU A 181 5.37 2.48 -22.76
N ARG A 182 5.74 1.20 -22.78
CA ARG A 182 4.84 0.09 -22.46
C ARG A 182 4.71 -0.08 -20.95
N ALA A 183 4.18 0.94 -20.29
CA ALA A 183 4.25 1.08 -18.84
C ALA A 183 3.43 0.01 -18.13
N HIS A 184 2.18 -0.29 -18.51
CA HIS A 184 1.34 -1.28 -17.83
C HIS A 184 0.43 -2.06 -18.80
N ARG A 185 -0.08 -3.23 -18.37
CA ARG A 185 -1.11 -4.00 -19.10
C ARG A 185 -2.56 -3.58 -18.77
N SER A 186 -2.71 -2.63 -17.85
CA SER A 186 -4.00 -2.17 -17.35
C SER A 186 -4.03 -0.64 -17.44
N PRO A 187 -5.22 -0.02 -17.57
CA PRO A 187 -5.34 1.42 -17.70
C PRO A 187 -4.54 2.19 -16.65
N LEU A 188 -3.97 3.31 -17.04
CA LEU A 188 -3.21 4.19 -16.15
C LEU A 188 -4.13 4.82 -15.10
N ALA A 189 -3.61 4.98 -13.89
CA ALA A 189 -4.27 5.71 -12.81
C ALA A 189 -3.58 7.05 -12.52
N VAL A 190 -2.25 7.09 -12.55
CA VAL A 190 -1.48 8.30 -12.23
C VAL A 190 -0.11 8.26 -12.90
N LEU A 191 0.37 9.45 -13.27
CA LEU A 191 1.70 9.72 -13.82
C LEU A 191 2.36 10.85 -13.00
N ALA A 192 3.67 10.78 -12.82
CA ALA A 192 4.43 11.87 -12.20
C ALA A 192 5.84 11.95 -12.78
N TRP A 193 6.29 13.17 -13.06
CA TRP A 193 7.67 13.47 -13.44
C TRP A 193 8.54 13.69 -12.21
N SER A 194 9.83 13.38 -12.31
CA SER A 194 10.85 14.01 -11.46
C SER A 194 10.93 15.51 -11.73
N ASP A 195 11.42 16.26 -10.76
CA ASP A 195 11.66 17.70 -10.84
C ASP A 195 12.56 18.12 -12.02
N THR A 196 13.52 17.26 -12.37
CA THR A 196 14.43 17.41 -13.52
C THR A 196 13.81 16.99 -14.85
N GLY A 197 12.68 16.29 -14.85
CA GLY A 197 12.06 15.72 -16.05
C GLY A 197 12.81 14.52 -16.65
N SER A 198 13.80 13.98 -15.92
CA SER A 198 14.62 12.84 -16.36
C SER A 198 13.94 11.48 -16.17
N LEU A 199 12.98 11.37 -15.25
CA LEU A 199 12.30 10.15 -14.89
C LEU A 199 10.79 10.35 -14.87
N LEU A 200 10.06 9.35 -15.35
CA LEU A 200 8.60 9.28 -15.30
C LEU A 200 8.14 8.06 -14.49
N ALA A 201 7.47 8.32 -13.37
CA ALA A 201 6.78 7.30 -12.60
C ALA A 201 5.35 7.10 -13.11
N SER A 202 4.89 5.85 -13.09
CA SER A 202 3.58 5.44 -13.57
C SER A 202 2.98 4.35 -12.71
N ALA A 203 1.66 4.42 -12.50
CA ALA A 203 0.88 3.37 -11.88
C ALA A 203 -0.39 3.09 -12.68
N SER A 204 -0.81 1.82 -12.70
CA SER A 204 -2.10 1.42 -13.28
C SER A 204 -3.23 1.42 -12.26
N GLN A 205 -4.47 1.33 -12.73
CA GLN A 205 -5.67 1.19 -11.91
C GLN A 205 -5.67 -0.06 -11.02
N LYS A 206 -4.90 -1.12 -11.38
CA LYS A 206 -4.67 -2.26 -10.47
C LYS A 206 -3.80 -1.86 -9.27
N GLY A 207 -2.88 -0.92 -9.46
CA GLY A 207 -2.03 -0.33 -8.43
C GLY A 207 -1.20 -1.28 -7.58
N THR A 208 -0.90 -2.49 -8.08
CA THR A 208 -0.01 -3.46 -7.41
C THR A 208 1.47 -3.17 -7.64
N VAL A 209 1.79 -2.57 -8.79
CA VAL A 209 3.16 -2.27 -9.23
C VAL A 209 3.23 -0.82 -9.72
N VAL A 210 4.29 -0.13 -9.33
CA VAL A 210 4.69 1.19 -9.81
C VAL A 210 5.94 1.03 -10.66
N ARG A 211 6.01 1.73 -11.79
CA ARG A 211 7.17 1.65 -12.69
C ARG A 211 7.73 3.03 -12.99
N VAL A 212 9.06 3.10 -13.05
CA VAL A 212 9.81 4.30 -13.41
C VAL A 212 10.50 4.08 -14.75
N HIS A 213 10.38 5.04 -15.65
CA HIS A 213 10.92 4.99 -17.00
C HIS A 213 11.77 6.24 -17.28
N ALA A 214 12.72 6.11 -18.21
CA ALA A 214 13.32 7.27 -18.85
C ALA A 214 12.46 7.65 -20.07
N PRO A 215 12.19 8.95 -20.32
CA PRO A 215 11.21 9.39 -21.31
C PRO A 215 11.45 8.92 -22.75
N ALA A 216 12.71 8.74 -23.14
CA ALA A 216 13.11 8.31 -24.48
C ALA A 216 13.39 6.79 -24.59
N SER A 217 13.33 6.05 -23.48
CA SER A 217 13.62 4.61 -23.47
C SER A 217 12.33 3.80 -23.31
N PRO A 218 12.07 2.81 -24.18
CA PRO A 218 10.91 1.94 -24.03
C PRO A 218 11.02 1.03 -22.80
N ASP A 219 12.22 0.86 -22.26
CA ASP A 219 12.50 -0.04 -21.15
C ASP A 219 12.16 0.60 -19.80
N THR A 220 11.61 -0.23 -18.91
CA THR A 220 11.39 0.17 -17.52
C THR A 220 12.73 0.24 -16.78
N VAL A 221 13.04 1.39 -16.19
CA VAL A 221 14.26 1.59 -15.39
C VAL A 221 14.15 0.88 -14.04
N HIS A 222 13.02 1.06 -13.36
CA HIS A 222 12.71 0.42 -12.07
C HIS A 222 11.25 -0.04 -12.00
N SER A 223 11.03 -1.19 -11.37
CA SER A 223 9.71 -1.75 -11.11
C SER A 223 9.56 -2.03 -9.61
N PHE A 224 8.65 -1.33 -8.94
CA PHE A 224 8.41 -1.43 -7.51
C PHE A 224 7.07 -2.12 -7.25
N ARG A 225 7.09 -3.20 -6.46
CA ARG A 225 5.85 -3.82 -5.98
C ARG A 225 5.37 -3.08 -4.73
N ARG A 226 4.19 -2.46 -4.81
CA ARG A 226 3.53 -1.78 -3.68
C ARG A 226 2.92 -2.77 -2.70
N GLY A 227 2.28 -3.82 -3.22
CA GLY A 227 1.66 -4.85 -2.40
C GLY A 227 1.13 -6.03 -3.22
N SER A 228 0.62 -7.04 -2.52
CA SER A 228 -0.06 -8.20 -3.13
C SER A 228 -1.50 -7.88 -3.53
N THR A 229 -2.22 -7.12 -2.70
CA THR A 229 -3.60 -6.71 -2.94
C THR A 229 -3.66 -5.49 -3.86
N PRO A 230 -4.58 -5.43 -4.85
CA PRO A 230 -4.85 -4.20 -5.60
C PRO A 230 -5.24 -3.04 -4.68
N ALA A 231 -4.83 -1.82 -5.02
CA ALA A 231 -5.19 -0.58 -4.30
C ALA A 231 -5.12 0.57 -5.31
N ARG A 232 -6.04 1.53 -5.23
CA ARG A 232 -6.02 2.68 -6.15
C ARG A 232 -4.89 3.63 -5.73
N ILE A 233 -3.87 3.74 -6.56
CA ILE A 233 -2.78 4.69 -6.34
C ILE A 233 -3.26 6.07 -6.82
N SER A 234 -3.30 7.02 -5.90
CA SER A 234 -3.76 8.39 -6.15
C SER A 234 -2.64 9.42 -6.13
N GLY A 235 -1.49 9.10 -5.53
CA GLY A 235 -0.36 10.01 -5.45
C GLY A 235 0.96 9.33 -5.82
N LEU A 236 1.72 9.98 -6.69
CA LEU A 236 3.13 9.70 -6.93
C LEU A 236 3.91 11.02 -6.75
N ALA A 237 5.00 11.00 -5.99
CA ALA A 237 5.86 12.16 -5.80
C ALA A 237 7.33 11.74 -5.70
N PHE A 238 8.19 12.36 -6.49
CA PHE A 238 9.64 12.23 -6.34
C PHE A 238 10.14 13.15 -5.22
N ALA A 239 11.21 12.76 -4.54
CA ALA A 239 11.98 13.70 -3.73
C ALA A 239 12.64 14.76 -4.64
N PRO A 240 12.72 16.02 -4.20
CA PRO A 240 13.43 17.07 -4.93
C PRO A 240 14.94 16.79 -4.97
N SER A 241 15.59 17.09 -6.09
CA SER A 241 17.05 17.12 -6.22
C SER A 241 17.61 18.28 -5.37
N PRO A 242 18.72 18.12 -4.62
CA PRO A 242 19.75 17.08 -4.74
C PRO A 242 19.62 15.90 -3.76
N VAL A 243 18.44 15.64 -3.17
CA VAL A 243 18.28 14.59 -2.14
C VAL A 243 18.80 13.24 -2.64
N GLN A 244 19.77 12.68 -1.91
CA GLN A 244 20.31 11.35 -2.16
C GLN A 244 19.95 10.41 -0.99
N PRO A 245 19.53 9.16 -1.28
CA PRO A 245 19.26 8.61 -2.61
C PRO A 245 17.98 9.18 -3.23
N ALA A 246 17.84 9.12 -4.56
CA ALA A 246 16.59 9.52 -5.21
C ALA A 246 15.41 8.67 -4.68
N LEU A 247 14.32 9.31 -4.27
CA LEU A 247 13.16 8.63 -3.68
C LEU A 247 11.90 8.81 -4.51
N LEU A 248 11.04 7.80 -4.43
CA LEU A 248 9.67 7.86 -4.93
C LEU A 248 8.68 7.51 -3.81
N CYS A 249 7.81 8.45 -3.51
CA CYS A 249 6.69 8.29 -2.60
C CYS A 249 5.43 7.89 -3.37
N VAL A 250 4.69 6.91 -2.83
CA VAL A 250 3.50 6.33 -3.45
C VAL A 250 2.37 6.29 -2.42
N ALA A 251 1.33 7.08 -2.65
CA ALA A 251 0.14 7.12 -1.81
C ALA A 251 -1.04 6.36 -2.44
N SER A 252 -1.76 5.61 -1.62
CA SER A 252 -2.90 4.79 -2.04
C SER A 252 -4.14 5.01 -1.19
N ASP A 253 -5.28 4.52 -1.67
CA ASP A 253 -6.57 4.50 -0.97
C ASP A 253 -6.64 3.56 0.24
N HIS A 254 -5.65 2.68 0.42
CA HIS A 254 -5.51 1.84 1.62
C HIS A 254 -5.08 2.63 2.86
N GLY A 255 -4.86 3.94 2.75
CA GLY A 255 -4.32 4.75 3.84
C GLY A 255 -2.85 4.44 4.14
N THR A 256 -2.12 3.92 3.15
CA THR A 256 -0.69 3.65 3.23
C THR A 256 0.08 4.46 2.21
N VAL A 257 1.26 4.91 2.64
CA VAL A 257 2.24 5.62 1.83
C VAL A 257 3.53 4.82 1.84
N HIS A 258 4.03 4.46 0.66
CA HIS A 258 5.24 3.66 0.49
C HIS A 258 6.37 4.54 -0.04
N LEU A 259 7.56 4.42 0.55
CA LEU A 259 8.77 5.08 0.06
C LEU A 259 9.70 4.06 -0.60
N PHE A 260 10.03 4.31 -1.86
CA PHE A 260 10.94 3.49 -2.66
C PHE A 260 12.24 4.23 -2.96
N ARG A 261 13.35 3.50 -2.90
CA ARG A 261 14.67 4.00 -3.31
C ARG A 261 14.91 3.77 -4.79
N ILE A 262 15.31 4.81 -5.51
CA ILE A 262 15.75 4.80 -6.91
C ILE A 262 17.28 4.80 -6.93
N THR A 263 17.87 3.71 -7.39
CA THR A 263 19.33 3.61 -7.56
C THR A 263 19.77 4.07 -8.96
N PRO A 264 20.85 4.86 -9.09
CA PRO A 264 21.45 5.20 -10.39
C PRO A 264 22.00 3.95 -11.09
N GLN A 265 21.99 3.92 -12.42
CA GLN A 265 22.39 2.73 -13.19
C GLN A 265 23.90 2.37 -13.07
N LEU A 266 24.77 3.30 -12.66
CA LEU A 266 26.22 3.06 -12.59
C LEU A 266 26.64 1.96 -11.59
N GLU A 267 25.88 1.73 -10.52
CA GLU A 267 26.19 0.70 -9.51
C GLU A 267 25.84 -0.73 -9.97
N ARG A 268 25.25 -0.94 -11.16
CA ARG A 268 24.93 -2.29 -11.65
C ARG A 268 26.16 -3.12 -12.05
N LYS A 269 27.35 -2.51 -12.16
CA LYS A 269 28.57 -3.20 -12.65
C LYS A 269 29.49 -3.78 -11.57
N SER A 270 29.28 -3.50 -10.28
CA SER A 270 30.14 -4.05 -9.22
C SER A 270 29.34 -4.78 -8.14
N SER A 271 29.65 -6.06 -8.00
CA SER A 271 29.17 -7.04 -7.02
C SER A 271 27.73 -7.56 -7.22
N THR A 272 27.63 -8.88 -7.41
CA THR A 272 26.42 -9.75 -7.47
C THR A 272 25.58 -9.86 -8.75
N ALA A 273 25.75 -9.00 -9.76
CA ALA A 273 24.94 -9.08 -11.00
C ALA A 273 25.27 -10.27 -11.93
N ALA A 274 26.49 -10.82 -11.88
CA ALA A 274 26.89 -11.92 -12.77
C ALA A 274 26.17 -13.24 -12.45
N ALA A 275 25.87 -13.51 -11.17
CA ALA A 275 25.12 -14.69 -10.77
C ALA A 275 23.62 -14.58 -11.09
N ALA A 276 23.04 -13.38 -10.99
CA ALA A 276 21.64 -13.14 -11.33
C ALA A 276 21.37 -13.15 -12.86
N ALA A 277 22.35 -12.74 -13.67
CA ALA A 277 22.22 -12.73 -15.13
C ALA A 277 22.18 -14.15 -15.74
N VAL A 278 22.94 -15.09 -15.17
CA VAL A 278 22.93 -16.50 -15.61
C VAL A 278 21.64 -17.22 -15.22
N ILE A 279 21.02 -16.83 -14.08
CA ILE A 279 19.75 -17.40 -13.63
C ILE A 279 18.55 -16.78 -14.40
N SER A 280 18.67 -15.51 -14.82
CA SER A 280 17.63 -14.81 -15.58
C SER A 280 17.46 -15.30 -17.02
N SER A 281 18.44 -15.96 -17.62
CA SER A 281 18.34 -16.43 -19.02
C SER A 281 17.58 -17.74 -19.19
N VAL A 282 17.29 -18.44 -18.08
CA VAL A 282 16.64 -19.78 -18.07
C VAL A 282 15.20 -19.70 -17.52
N LEU A 283 14.79 -18.56 -16.95
CA LEU A 283 13.48 -18.39 -16.33
C LEU A 283 12.47 -17.70 -17.28
N PRO A 284 11.22 -18.19 -17.38
CA PRO A 284 10.13 -17.45 -18.02
C PRO A 284 10.01 -16.03 -17.46
N ALA A 285 9.71 -15.04 -18.32
CA ALA A 285 9.64 -13.61 -17.95
C ALA A 285 8.68 -13.29 -16.78
N THR A 286 7.79 -14.21 -16.43
CA THR A 286 6.91 -14.16 -15.25
C THR A 286 7.65 -14.38 -13.92
N ILE A 287 8.69 -15.21 -13.90
CA ILE A 287 9.46 -15.54 -12.68
C ILE A 287 10.61 -14.55 -12.47
N ALA A 288 11.20 -14.00 -13.54
CA ALA A 288 12.20 -12.94 -13.43
C ALA A 288 11.66 -11.68 -12.70
N ARG A 289 10.35 -11.41 -12.78
CA ARG A 289 9.68 -10.32 -12.04
C ARG A 289 9.40 -10.62 -10.56
N ALA A 290 9.56 -11.87 -10.12
CA ALA A 290 9.39 -12.28 -8.73
C ALA A 290 10.68 -12.11 -7.90
N VAL A 291 11.82 -11.92 -8.57
CA VAL A 291 13.15 -11.79 -7.96
C VAL A 291 13.73 -10.38 -8.15
N GLU A 292 12.89 -9.35 -8.06
CA GLU A 292 13.37 -8.01 -7.78
C GLU A 292 13.22 -7.76 -6.28
N PRO A 293 14.31 -7.65 -5.51
CA PRO A 293 14.22 -7.40 -4.08
C PRO A 293 13.47 -6.08 -3.86
N THR A 294 12.36 -6.16 -3.13
CA THR A 294 11.53 -5.03 -2.72
C THR A 294 12.39 -4.00 -1.99
N ARG A 295 12.74 -2.89 -2.66
CA ARG A 295 13.42 -1.73 -2.06
C ARG A 295 12.42 -0.73 -1.47
N CYS A 296 11.35 -1.22 -0.84
CA CYS A 296 10.48 -0.35 -0.03
C CYS A 296 11.25 -0.02 1.24
N LEU A 297 11.71 1.22 1.38
CA LEU A 297 12.48 1.66 2.55
C LEU A 297 11.60 1.69 3.80
N THR A 298 10.40 2.24 3.65
CA THR A 298 9.41 2.31 4.73
C THR A 298 8.00 2.36 4.18
N THR A 299 7.04 1.96 5.00
CA THR A 299 5.61 2.09 4.75
C THR A 299 4.98 2.82 5.92
N ILE A 300 4.36 3.95 5.63
CA ILE A 300 3.69 4.81 6.62
C ILE A 300 2.20 4.54 6.51
N ARG A 301 1.57 4.27 7.65
CA ARG A 301 0.12 4.11 7.74
C ARG A 301 -0.48 5.38 8.33
N LEU A 302 -1.42 5.99 7.60
CA LEU A 302 -2.06 7.23 8.03
C LEU A 302 -2.97 6.95 9.23
N PRO A 303 -3.01 7.85 10.23
CA PRO A 303 -3.91 7.71 11.37
C PRO A 303 -5.34 8.01 10.91
N GLY A 304 -6.25 7.05 11.07
CA GLY A 304 -7.66 7.22 10.69
C GLY A 304 -8.15 6.16 9.71
N ARG A 305 -9.33 6.40 9.13
CA ARG A 305 -9.94 5.48 8.16
C ARG A 305 -9.19 5.55 6.83
N PRO A 306 -9.00 4.42 6.12
CA PRO A 306 -8.44 4.41 4.78
C PRO A 306 -9.18 5.38 3.86
N ALA A 307 -8.45 6.32 3.29
CA ALA A 307 -8.95 7.34 2.38
C ALA A 307 -7.96 7.52 1.23
N ALA A 308 -8.48 7.91 0.06
CA ALA A 308 -7.63 8.29 -1.05
C ALA A 308 -6.72 9.46 -0.63
N SER A 309 -5.45 9.41 -1.01
CA SER A 309 -4.46 10.36 -0.54
C SER A 309 -3.46 10.74 -1.63
N VAL A 310 -2.98 11.97 -1.57
CA VAL A 310 -1.84 12.45 -2.35
C VAL A 310 -0.70 12.76 -1.40
N CYS A 311 0.51 12.50 -1.86
CA CYS A 311 1.74 12.70 -1.09
C CYS A 311 2.64 13.71 -1.78
N SER A 312 3.51 14.31 -0.99
CA SER A 312 4.49 15.29 -1.44
C SER A 312 5.74 15.18 -0.55
N LEU A 313 6.93 15.32 -1.15
CA LEU A 313 8.22 15.30 -0.45
C LEU A 313 8.89 16.65 -0.61
N THR A 314 9.39 17.21 0.49
CA THR A 314 10.14 18.47 0.51
C THR A 314 11.31 18.37 1.47
N THR A 315 12.39 19.09 1.17
CA THR A 315 13.48 19.36 2.13
C THR A 315 13.13 20.60 2.94
N VAL A 316 13.63 20.67 4.16
CA VAL A 316 13.59 21.91 4.96
C VAL A 316 15.02 22.39 5.10
N ASP A 317 15.31 23.55 4.52
CA ASP A 317 16.59 24.21 4.71
C ASP A 317 16.68 24.62 6.19
N GLY A 318 17.61 23.99 6.93
CA GLY A 318 17.96 24.44 8.25
C GLY A 318 18.51 25.86 8.16
N GLY A 319 17.70 26.85 8.52
CA GLY A 319 18.13 28.24 8.56
C GLY A 319 19.25 28.45 9.58
N ASP A 320 20.47 28.59 9.09
CA ASP A 320 21.40 29.67 9.47
C ASP A 320 22.47 29.81 8.38
N GLU A 321 22.47 30.95 7.67
CA GLU A 321 23.56 31.33 6.78
C GLU A 321 24.84 31.56 7.61
N GLY A 322 25.63 30.50 7.83
CA GLY A 322 26.90 30.64 8.54
C GLY A 322 27.56 29.36 9.07
N SER A 323 26.85 28.24 9.15
CA SER A 323 27.47 26.95 9.52
C SER A 323 27.54 26.03 8.30
N GLY A 324 28.69 25.41 8.07
CA GLY A 324 28.92 24.43 6.99
C GLY A 324 27.93 23.26 7.00
N PRO A 325 28.00 22.33 6.02
CA PRO A 325 26.98 21.31 5.78
C PRO A 325 26.84 20.40 7.01
N ALA A 326 25.84 20.68 7.84
CA ALA A 326 25.63 19.97 9.10
C ALA A 326 24.73 18.76 8.84
N ASP A 327 25.36 17.61 8.59
CA ASP A 327 25.06 16.21 8.98
C ASP A 327 23.61 15.71 9.30
N ASN A 328 22.54 16.46 9.04
CA ASN A 328 21.16 16.05 9.35
C ASN A 328 20.13 16.70 8.41
N ASP A 329 20.22 16.39 7.11
CA ASP A 329 19.13 16.67 6.16
C ASP A 329 17.93 15.75 6.46
N TRP A 330 16.92 16.28 7.15
CA TRP A 330 15.66 15.59 7.35
C TRP A 330 14.69 15.90 6.20
N LEU A 331 13.99 14.87 5.74
CA LEU A 331 13.02 14.99 4.66
C LEU A 331 11.62 15.10 5.26
N THR A 332 10.82 16.05 4.76
CA THR A 332 9.43 16.20 5.18
C THR A 332 8.50 15.56 4.15
N LEU A 333 7.58 14.74 4.64
CA LEU A 333 6.51 14.12 3.87
C LEU A 333 5.17 14.75 4.27
N ALA A 334 4.52 15.41 3.32
CA ALA A 334 3.15 15.89 3.47
C ALA A 334 2.18 14.91 2.77
N VAL A 335 1.10 14.54 3.46
CA VAL A 335 0.06 13.65 2.92
C VAL A 335 -1.30 14.28 3.11
N ALA A 336 -1.98 14.60 2.01
CA ALA A 336 -3.31 15.17 2.03
C ALA A 336 -4.35 14.14 1.59
N THR A 337 -5.43 14.02 2.35
CA THR A 337 -6.47 12.99 2.18
C THR A 337 -7.74 13.54 1.56
N SER A 338 -8.53 12.67 0.92
CA SER A 338 -9.86 13.01 0.38
C SER A 338 -10.87 13.41 1.46
N SER A 339 -10.61 13.08 2.72
CA SER A 339 -11.37 13.55 3.89
C SER A 339 -11.00 14.98 4.33
N GLY A 340 -10.02 15.62 3.67
CA GLY A 340 -9.62 16.99 4.00
C GLY A 340 -8.71 17.08 5.22
N ILE A 341 -7.92 16.04 5.50
CA ILE A 341 -6.87 16.06 6.54
C ILE A 341 -5.51 16.09 5.85
N LEU A 342 -4.64 16.98 6.32
CA LEU A 342 -3.24 17.09 5.93
C LEU A 342 -2.36 16.58 7.08
N TYR A 343 -1.58 15.54 6.82
CA TYR A 343 -0.58 14.99 7.74
C TYR A 343 0.82 15.46 7.34
N SER A 344 1.62 15.86 8.32
CA SER A 344 3.03 16.20 8.14
C SER A 344 3.90 15.20 8.90
N TYR A 345 4.82 14.56 8.20
CA TYR A 345 5.76 13.59 8.74
C TYR A 345 7.20 14.06 8.54
N LYS A 346 8.02 13.92 9.57
CA LYS A 346 9.47 14.01 9.48
C LYS A 346 10.07 12.63 9.24
N LEU A 347 10.98 12.54 8.27
CA LEU A 347 11.68 11.31 7.90
C LEU A 347 13.16 11.43 8.27
N GLU A 348 13.64 10.49 9.08
CA GLU A 348 15.04 10.40 9.54
C GLU A 348 15.68 9.10 9.03
N GLY A 349 17.02 9.06 8.92
CA GLY A 349 17.74 7.86 8.48
C GLY A 349 17.59 7.54 6.98
N VAL A 350 17.26 8.55 6.17
CA VAL A 350 17.02 8.39 4.72
C VAL A 350 18.29 7.99 3.97
N ALA A 351 19.42 8.63 4.26
CA ALA A 351 20.71 8.31 3.65
C ALA A 351 21.18 6.88 4.01
N GLU A 352 20.97 6.47 5.26
CA GLU A 352 21.35 5.16 5.80
C GLU A 352 20.44 4.03 5.32
N GLY A 353 19.27 4.36 4.75
CA GLY A 353 18.27 3.40 4.29
C GLY A 353 17.38 2.81 5.40
N ASN A 354 17.56 3.23 6.66
CA ASN A 354 16.73 2.83 7.80
C ASN A 354 15.75 3.95 8.17
N VAL A 355 14.76 4.16 7.29
CA VAL A 355 13.88 5.33 7.38
C VAL A 355 12.91 5.22 8.55
N LYS A 356 13.04 6.11 9.53
CA LYS A 356 12.07 6.32 10.61
C LYS A 356 11.16 7.48 10.27
N SER A 357 9.86 7.33 10.51
CA SER A 357 8.86 8.37 10.26
C SER A 357 8.23 8.85 11.57
N PHE A 358 8.20 10.16 11.77
CA PHE A 358 7.60 10.80 12.95
C PHE A 358 6.48 11.72 12.50
N LEU A 359 5.28 11.56 13.06
CA LEU A 359 4.17 12.47 12.77
C LEU A 359 4.41 13.79 13.54
N GLU A 360 4.62 14.88 12.82
CA GLU A 360 4.81 16.21 13.41
C GLU A 360 3.49 16.91 13.70
N GLY A 361 2.48 16.67 12.86
CA GLY A 361 1.17 17.27 13.05
C GLY A 361 0.13 16.81 12.05
N GLU A 362 -1.12 17.11 12.39
CA GLU A 362 -2.28 16.97 11.52
C GLU A 362 -3.06 18.29 11.48
N CYS A 363 -3.57 18.63 10.30
CA CYS A 363 -4.37 19.84 10.11
C CYS A 363 -5.61 19.52 9.27
N THR A 364 -6.77 20.00 9.72
CA THR A 364 -8.01 19.91 8.94
C THR A 364 -8.03 21.03 7.91
N VAL A 365 -7.92 20.66 6.63
CA VAL A 365 -7.93 21.56 5.47
C VAL A 365 -9.28 21.55 4.73
N GLY A 366 -10.18 20.60 5.05
CA GLY A 366 -11.53 20.46 4.51
C GLY A 366 -12.60 21.40 5.13
N PRO A 367 -13.86 21.30 4.69
CA PRO A 367 -14.95 22.14 5.19
C PRO A 367 -15.29 21.85 6.67
N ALA A 368 -15.46 22.91 7.46
CA ALA A 368 -15.66 22.86 8.92
C ALA A 368 -16.95 22.15 9.38
N ARG A 369 -17.88 21.80 8.49
CA ARG A 369 -19.17 21.16 8.87
C ARG A 369 -19.06 19.72 9.38
N LEU A 370 -17.88 19.09 9.30
CA LEU A 370 -17.58 17.81 9.95
C LEU A 370 -16.92 17.96 11.33
N ALA A 371 -16.67 19.19 11.80
CA ALA A 371 -16.00 19.48 13.08
C ALA A 371 -16.95 19.54 14.30
N HIS A 372 -17.95 18.66 14.36
CA HIS A 372 -18.65 18.36 15.61
C HIS A 372 -18.03 17.13 16.27
N ALA A 373 -16.81 17.31 16.77
CA ALA A 373 -16.28 16.66 17.98
C ALA A 373 -14.93 17.34 18.34
N HIS A 374 -15.00 18.25 19.32
CA HIS A 374 -13.90 18.86 20.09
C HIS A 374 -12.80 19.65 19.34
N PRO A 375 -12.68 20.98 19.56
CA PRO A 375 -11.49 21.73 19.21
C PRO A 375 -10.49 21.66 20.37
N THR A 376 -9.33 21.03 20.16
CA THR A 376 -8.18 21.24 21.06
C THR A 376 -7.05 21.84 20.27
N VAL A 377 -6.98 23.16 20.31
CA VAL A 377 -5.80 23.94 19.93
C VAL A 377 -4.74 23.68 21.00
N VAL A 378 -3.68 22.95 20.67
CA VAL A 378 -2.47 22.94 21.51
C VAL A 378 -1.43 23.83 20.84
N ARG A 379 -1.28 25.02 21.41
CA ARG A 379 -0.19 25.95 21.16
C ARG A 379 1.04 25.45 21.93
N ALA A 380 2.19 25.36 21.25
CA ALA A 380 3.48 25.19 21.88
C ALA A 380 3.78 26.35 22.84
N ALA A 381 4.12 26.04 24.09
CA ALA A 381 4.85 26.92 24.99
C ALA A 381 5.66 26.08 25.98
N SER A 382 6.94 26.42 26.06
CA SER A 382 7.98 25.83 26.89
C SER A 382 7.93 26.32 28.35
N ARG A 383 8.24 25.42 29.31
CA ARG A 383 9.17 25.57 30.49
C ARG A 383 8.83 24.65 31.69
N PRO A 384 9.79 24.33 32.59
CA PRO A 384 9.82 23.11 33.41
C PRO A 384 9.32 23.30 34.87
N VAL A 385 8.97 22.21 35.55
CA VAL A 385 8.47 22.20 36.94
C VAL A 385 9.35 21.33 37.85
N ALA A 386 9.72 21.88 39.00
CA ALA A 386 10.32 21.18 40.14
C ALA A 386 9.55 21.47 41.45
N ALA A 387 9.39 20.40 42.27
CA ALA A 387 9.22 20.31 43.75
C ALA A 387 7.90 20.68 44.47
N MET A 388 7.32 19.76 45.29
CA MET A 388 7.53 19.62 46.77
C MET A 388 6.47 18.69 47.49
N VAL A 389 6.74 18.29 48.76
CA VAL A 389 6.39 17.05 49.53
C VAL A 389 5.47 17.25 50.82
N ALA A 390 4.61 16.25 51.14
CA ALA A 390 4.07 15.56 52.39
C ALA A 390 3.68 16.17 53.80
N LYS A 391 2.67 15.55 54.50
CA LYS A 391 2.64 15.10 55.96
C LYS A 391 1.36 14.29 56.42
N ALA A 392 1.46 13.39 57.44
CA ALA A 392 0.41 12.44 57.98
C ALA A 392 0.39 12.28 59.56
N GLY A 393 -0.62 11.63 60.20
CA GLY A 393 -0.70 11.22 61.65
C GLY A 393 -2.02 10.49 62.14
N SER A 394 -1.98 9.56 63.13
CA SER A 394 -2.90 8.40 63.39
C SER A 394 -3.57 8.22 64.80
N SER A 395 -4.59 7.34 64.94
CA SER A 395 -4.99 6.58 66.17
C SER A 395 -5.54 5.17 65.80
N LEU A 396 -5.22 4.09 66.54
CA LEU A 396 -4.94 2.77 65.93
C LEU A 396 -6.07 1.69 65.93
N GLY A 397 -7.04 1.67 66.84
CA GLY A 397 -8.01 0.54 66.95
C GLY A 397 -9.24 0.63 66.05
N TYR A 398 -9.88 1.79 66.01
CA TYR A 398 -11.00 2.09 65.10
C TYR A 398 -10.55 2.09 63.62
N VAL A 399 -9.27 2.44 63.46
CA VAL A 399 -8.48 2.35 62.23
C VAL A 399 -8.19 0.92 61.78
N VAL A 400 -8.55 -0.14 62.49
CA VAL A 400 -8.32 -1.52 62.00
C VAL A 400 -9.62 -2.17 61.50
N TYR A 401 -10.75 -1.99 62.18
CA TYR A 401 -12.03 -2.59 61.79
C TYR A 401 -12.74 -1.83 60.66
N ARG A 402 -12.84 -0.49 60.77
CA ARG A 402 -13.40 0.37 59.70
C ARG A 402 -12.53 0.32 58.45
N LEU A 403 -11.22 0.19 58.63
CA LEU A 403 -10.25 0.05 57.54
C LEU A 403 -10.44 -1.27 56.80
N GLY A 404 -10.64 -2.41 57.48
CA GLY A 404 -10.80 -3.70 56.79
C GLY A 404 -12.07 -3.81 55.95
N PHE A 405 -13.23 -3.45 56.51
CA PHE A 405 -14.52 -3.59 55.83
C PHE A 405 -14.71 -2.53 54.75
N ALA A 406 -14.35 -1.28 55.06
CA ALA A 406 -14.45 -0.20 54.09
C ALA A 406 -13.41 -0.34 52.96
N LEU A 407 -12.17 -0.80 53.19
CA LEU A 407 -11.22 -1.01 52.08
C LEU A 407 -11.72 -2.05 51.08
N ARG A 408 -12.43 -3.09 51.52
CA ARG A 408 -12.92 -4.14 50.63
C ARG A 408 -14.12 -3.70 49.79
N GLU A 409 -15.13 -3.11 50.44
CA GLU A 409 -16.33 -2.58 49.76
C GLU A 409 -16.00 -1.38 48.87
N THR A 410 -15.20 -0.44 49.39
CA THR A 410 -14.80 0.76 48.64
C THR A 410 -13.83 0.40 47.51
N GLY A 411 -12.98 -0.62 47.66
CA GLY A 411 -12.10 -1.10 46.58
C GLY A 411 -12.86 -1.73 45.43
N GLN A 412 -13.81 -2.63 45.72
CA GLN A 412 -14.65 -3.22 44.66
C GLN A 412 -15.59 -2.19 44.02
N ALA A 413 -16.05 -1.21 44.80
CA ALA A 413 -16.80 -0.08 44.28
C ALA A 413 -15.92 0.82 43.41
N LEU A 414 -14.68 1.11 43.80
CA LEU A 414 -13.70 1.89 43.03
C LEU A 414 -13.19 1.15 41.80
N ASP A 415 -13.16 -0.17 41.78
CA ASP A 415 -12.80 -0.94 40.59
C ASP A 415 -13.95 -0.93 39.56
N ARG A 416 -15.20 -1.04 40.04
CA ARG A 416 -16.40 -0.88 39.19
C ARG A 416 -16.58 0.56 38.72
N VAL A 417 -16.31 1.53 39.60
CA VAL A 417 -16.37 2.96 39.29
C VAL A 417 -15.16 3.36 38.45
N GLY A 418 -13.98 2.77 38.66
CA GLY A 418 -12.78 2.95 37.86
C GLY A 418 -12.97 2.41 36.44
N SER A 419 -13.53 1.21 36.29
CA SER A 419 -13.93 0.64 35.00
C SER A 419 -15.03 1.45 34.31
N ARG A 420 -15.91 2.11 35.07
CA ARG A 420 -16.98 2.99 34.54
C ARG A 420 -16.51 4.42 34.25
N LEU A 421 -15.55 4.93 35.01
CA LEU A 421 -14.92 6.25 34.84
C LEU A 421 -13.81 6.20 33.77
N GLN A 422 -13.21 5.03 33.51
CA GLN A 422 -12.29 4.83 32.39
C GLN A 422 -12.97 5.06 31.05
N GLY A 423 -14.30 4.94 30.95
CA GLY A 423 -15.05 5.17 29.71
C GLY A 423 -14.34 4.56 28.50
N SER A 424 -14.11 5.37 27.48
CA SER A 424 -13.40 5.03 26.24
C SER A 424 -11.87 4.76 26.39
N TYR A 425 -11.34 4.72 27.61
CA TYR A 425 -9.94 4.47 27.97
C TYR A 425 -9.75 3.25 28.88
N ALA A 426 -10.74 2.36 29.03
CA ALA A 426 -10.42 0.99 29.41
C ALA A 426 -9.55 0.41 28.29
N PHE A 427 -8.29 0.08 28.59
CA PHE A 427 -7.51 -0.81 27.74
C PHE A 427 -8.21 -2.17 27.72
N ARG A 428 -9.19 -2.32 26.83
CA ARG A 428 -9.48 -3.61 26.25
C ARG A 428 -8.26 -3.93 25.41
N GLU A 429 -7.58 -5.02 25.73
CA GLU A 429 -6.77 -5.70 24.73
C GLU A 429 -7.75 -6.16 23.63
N GLU A 430 -8.12 -5.25 22.71
CA GLU A 430 -9.01 -5.51 21.57
C GLU A 430 -8.31 -6.35 20.49
N LEU A 431 -7.01 -6.57 20.65
CA LEU A 431 -6.33 -7.64 19.96
C LEU A 431 -6.87 -8.96 20.52
N ASN A 432 -7.82 -9.53 19.80
CA ASN A 432 -8.05 -10.97 19.86
C ASN A 432 -6.67 -11.62 19.69
N ARG A 433 -6.07 -12.10 20.78
CA ARG A 433 -4.80 -12.81 20.71
C ARG A 433 -5.03 -13.90 19.67
N ALA A 434 -4.31 -13.84 18.55
CA ALA A 434 -4.49 -14.80 17.48
C ALA A 434 -4.30 -16.18 18.10
N ARG A 435 -5.42 -16.89 18.31
CA ARG A 435 -5.40 -18.23 18.86
C ARG A 435 -5.13 -19.12 17.67
N PRO A 436 -3.98 -19.81 17.61
CA PRO A 436 -3.66 -20.67 16.50
C PRO A 436 -4.62 -21.86 16.41
N LEU A 437 -5.19 -22.28 17.54
CA LEU A 437 -6.19 -23.35 17.64
C LEU A 437 -7.51 -22.75 18.13
N GLN A 438 -8.58 -22.94 17.38
CA GLN A 438 -9.91 -22.41 17.69
C GLN A 438 -10.95 -23.51 17.61
N ASN A 439 -11.78 -23.59 18.64
CA ASN A 439 -12.91 -24.51 18.64
C ASN A 439 -14.05 -23.93 17.78
N LEU A 440 -14.77 -24.80 17.07
CA LEU A 440 -16.02 -24.46 16.41
C LEU A 440 -17.14 -25.27 17.09
N PHE A 441 -17.96 -24.59 17.89
CA PHE A 441 -18.92 -25.23 18.79
C PHE A 441 -18.24 -26.29 19.68
N ASN A 442 -18.62 -27.56 19.54
CA ASN A 442 -18.10 -28.68 20.32
C ASN A 442 -16.89 -29.37 19.64
N LEU A 443 -16.48 -28.90 18.47
CA LEU A 443 -15.38 -29.47 17.70
C LEU A 443 -14.08 -28.73 18.03
N LYS A 444 -13.03 -29.48 18.38
CA LYS A 444 -11.75 -28.94 18.82
C LYS A 444 -10.61 -29.54 17.98
N PRO A 445 -9.65 -28.73 17.51
CA PRO A 445 -8.46 -29.25 16.83
C PRO A 445 -7.66 -30.20 17.72
N SER A 446 -7.25 -31.34 17.17
CA SER A 446 -6.41 -32.34 17.84
C SER A 446 -5.02 -32.38 17.20
N LEU A 447 -3.98 -32.20 18.02
CA LEU A 447 -2.58 -32.20 17.60
C LEU A 447 -1.89 -33.51 17.99
N GLY A 448 -1.20 -34.12 17.02
CA GLY A 448 -0.28 -35.22 17.26
C GLY A 448 1.01 -34.78 17.96
N THR A 449 1.79 -35.75 18.43
CA THR A 449 3.09 -35.50 19.05
C THR A 449 4.05 -34.80 18.08
N ASP A 450 4.78 -33.80 18.56
CA ASP A 450 5.70 -32.97 17.76
C ASP A 450 5.05 -32.28 16.55
N ALA A 451 3.73 -32.09 16.56
CA ALA A 451 3.06 -31.29 15.55
C ALA A 451 3.33 -29.79 15.78
N PHE A 452 3.67 -29.07 14.72
CA PHE A 452 3.94 -27.64 14.77
C PHE A 452 2.76 -26.85 14.19
N VAL A 453 2.29 -25.84 14.92
CA VAL A 453 1.37 -24.83 14.39
C VAL A 453 1.98 -23.45 14.65
N ALA A 454 2.22 -22.70 13.56
CA ALA A 454 2.80 -21.39 13.65
C ALA A 454 1.92 -20.42 14.45
N PRO A 455 2.50 -19.46 15.21
CA PRO A 455 1.74 -18.54 16.08
C PRO A 455 0.65 -17.72 15.38
N ASN A 456 0.78 -17.46 14.07
CA ASN A 456 -0.19 -16.72 13.27
C ASN A 456 -0.99 -17.60 12.29
N ALA A 457 -0.85 -18.92 12.34
CA ALA A 457 -1.73 -19.84 11.62
C ALA A 457 -3.10 -19.89 12.31
N SER A 458 -4.12 -20.38 11.62
CA SER A 458 -5.47 -20.57 12.18
C SER A 458 -5.99 -21.96 11.86
N VAL A 459 -6.14 -22.79 12.88
CA VAL A 459 -6.69 -24.15 12.80
C VAL A 459 -8.02 -24.16 13.56
N ILE A 460 -9.12 -24.35 12.84
CA ILE A 460 -10.47 -24.07 13.33
C ILE A 460 -11.38 -25.28 13.10
N GLY A 461 -12.08 -25.71 14.16
CA GLY A 461 -13.10 -26.75 14.11
C GLY A 461 -12.55 -28.18 14.19
N ASP A 462 -13.17 -29.12 13.48
CA ASP A 462 -12.78 -30.53 13.46
C ASP A 462 -11.54 -30.76 12.56
N VAL A 463 -10.37 -30.46 13.12
CA VAL A 463 -9.09 -30.64 12.44
C VAL A 463 -8.20 -31.59 13.24
N THR A 464 -7.77 -32.67 12.60
CA THR A 464 -6.80 -33.61 13.16
C THR A 464 -5.46 -33.48 12.47
N LEU A 465 -4.43 -33.10 13.21
CA LEU A 465 -3.05 -33.02 12.76
C LEU A 465 -2.26 -34.22 13.25
N GLY A 466 -1.68 -35.00 12.34
CA GLY A 466 -0.88 -36.18 12.66
C GLY A 466 0.46 -35.85 13.32
N PRO A 467 1.15 -36.85 13.89
CA PRO A 467 2.47 -36.65 14.49
C PRO A 467 3.48 -36.04 13.52
N ARG A 468 4.32 -35.12 14.00
CA ARG A 468 5.35 -34.42 13.21
C ARG A 468 4.80 -33.62 12.01
N SER A 469 3.48 -33.42 11.93
CA SER A 469 2.89 -32.54 10.90
C SER A 469 3.15 -31.08 11.24
N SER A 470 3.12 -30.20 10.24
CA SER A 470 3.43 -28.79 10.42
C SER A 470 2.49 -27.88 9.64
N VAL A 471 2.00 -26.83 10.30
CA VAL A 471 1.20 -25.75 9.71
C VAL A 471 1.99 -24.45 9.87
N PHE A 472 2.50 -23.93 8.75
CA PHE A 472 3.37 -22.75 8.70
C PHE A 472 2.57 -21.43 8.65
N TYR A 473 3.30 -20.33 8.56
CA TYR A 473 2.80 -19.01 8.94
C TYR A 473 1.68 -18.51 8.03
N GLY A 474 0.64 -17.93 8.63
CA GLY A 474 -0.52 -17.38 7.92
C GLY A 474 -1.42 -18.39 7.24
N SER A 475 -1.18 -19.70 7.39
CA SER A 475 -2.04 -20.75 6.85
C SER A 475 -3.33 -20.89 7.65
N VAL A 476 -4.42 -21.18 6.96
CA VAL A 476 -5.77 -21.30 7.53
C VAL A 476 -6.35 -22.66 7.18
N LEU A 477 -6.60 -23.48 8.20
CA LEU A 477 -7.32 -24.75 8.12
C LEU A 477 -8.67 -24.55 8.81
N ARG A 478 -9.76 -24.59 8.04
CA ARG A 478 -11.10 -24.29 8.54
C ARG A 478 -12.09 -25.39 8.20
N ALA A 479 -12.41 -26.19 9.21
CA ALA A 479 -13.38 -27.29 9.16
C ALA A 479 -14.77 -26.80 9.58
N ASP A 480 -15.48 -26.12 8.66
CA ASP A 480 -16.81 -25.54 8.94
C ASP A 480 -17.94 -26.58 8.89
N SER A 481 -17.97 -27.38 7.82
CA SER A 481 -19.10 -28.29 7.47
C SER A 481 -18.71 -29.77 7.38
N GLY A 482 -17.47 -30.11 7.73
CA GLY A 482 -16.89 -31.45 7.65
C GLY A 482 -15.59 -31.51 8.45
N SER A 483 -14.82 -32.59 8.28
CA SER A 483 -13.53 -32.78 8.97
C SER A 483 -12.33 -32.49 8.06
N ILE A 484 -11.22 -32.02 8.65
CA ILE A 484 -9.91 -31.94 7.99
C ILE A 484 -8.94 -32.89 8.70
N LYS A 485 -8.42 -33.88 7.99
CA LYS A 485 -7.45 -34.84 8.52
C LYS A 485 -6.10 -34.67 7.81
N VAL A 486 -5.04 -34.53 8.59
CA VAL A 486 -3.67 -34.35 8.10
C VAL A 486 -2.80 -35.49 8.64
N GLY A 487 -2.17 -36.25 7.75
CA GLY A 487 -1.32 -37.37 8.10
C GLY A 487 -0.01 -36.96 8.77
N ALA A 488 0.76 -37.96 9.19
CA ALA A 488 2.03 -37.77 9.87
C ALA A 488 3.11 -37.20 8.92
N GLY A 489 3.99 -36.34 9.42
CA GLY A 489 5.10 -35.77 8.63
C GLY A 489 4.68 -34.83 7.49
N THR A 490 3.39 -34.52 7.37
CA THR A 490 2.86 -33.62 6.33
C THR A 490 3.11 -32.15 6.69
N ASN A 491 3.49 -31.35 5.69
CA ASN A 491 3.75 -29.93 5.86
C ASN A 491 2.77 -29.09 5.02
N ILE A 492 2.22 -28.06 5.66
CA ILE A 492 1.34 -27.05 5.07
C ILE A 492 2.05 -25.71 5.14
N GLN A 493 2.63 -25.31 4.01
CA GLN A 493 3.46 -24.11 3.91
C GLN A 493 2.63 -22.82 3.92
N ASP A 494 3.33 -21.69 4.03
CA ASP A 494 2.79 -20.38 4.40
C ASP A 494 1.63 -19.89 3.51
N GLY A 495 0.64 -19.28 4.16
CA GLY A 495 -0.50 -18.64 3.50
C GLY A 495 -1.46 -19.60 2.79
N SER A 496 -1.38 -20.90 3.05
CA SER A 496 -2.27 -21.89 2.43
C SER A 496 -3.66 -21.88 3.07
N LEU A 497 -4.71 -22.01 2.26
CA LEU A 497 -6.11 -22.03 2.68
C LEU A 497 -6.73 -23.41 2.42
N ILE A 498 -7.05 -24.13 3.49
CA ILE A 498 -7.63 -25.48 3.44
C ILE A 498 -9.01 -25.44 4.10
N ARG A 499 -10.05 -25.82 3.34
CA ARG A 499 -11.44 -25.82 3.80
C ARG A 499 -12.11 -27.16 3.54
N THR A 500 -13.28 -27.36 4.12
CA THR A 500 -14.20 -28.43 3.71
C THR A 500 -15.13 -27.92 2.60
N ALA A 501 -15.65 -28.83 1.77
CA ALA A 501 -16.65 -28.48 0.77
C ALA A 501 -18.05 -28.41 1.43
N PRO A 502 -18.97 -27.55 0.95
CA PRO A 502 -20.36 -27.57 1.40
C PRO A 502 -21.00 -28.93 1.06
N GLN A 503 -21.76 -29.51 1.99
CA GLN A 503 -22.47 -30.78 1.81
C GLN A 503 -23.54 -30.74 0.68
N SER A 504 -23.83 -29.57 0.13
CA SER A 504 -24.89 -29.32 -0.85
C SER A 504 -24.48 -29.50 -2.31
N ILE A 505 -23.24 -29.92 -2.60
CA ILE A 505 -22.68 -29.77 -3.96
C ILE A 505 -22.67 -31.05 -4.81
N ASP A 506 -22.50 -32.28 -4.29
CA ASP A 506 -22.56 -33.53 -5.10
C ASP A 506 -22.39 -34.79 -4.21
N GLU A 507 -22.43 -35.99 -4.81
CA GLU A 507 -22.16 -37.31 -4.19
C GLU A 507 -20.75 -37.49 -3.57
N HIS A 508 -19.88 -36.47 -3.66
CA HIS A 508 -18.49 -36.54 -3.21
C HIS A 508 -18.34 -36.07 -1.75
N ALA A 509 -17.40 -36.68 -1.02
CA ALA A 509 -17.18 -36.38 0.39
C ALA A 509 -16.86 -34.89 0.62
N ALA A 510 -17.56 -34.28 1.59
CA ALA A 510 -17.35 -32.89 2.01
C ALA A 510 -16.00 -32.66 2.74
N ASP A 511 -15.41 -33.74 3.25
CA ASP A 511 -14.21 -33.75 4.07
C ASP A 511 -12.93 -33.53 3.25
N THR A 512 -11.91 -32.95 3.89
CA THR A 512 -10.57 -32.84 3.30
C THR A 512 -9.63 -33.81 4.00
N THR A 513 -9.12 -34.80 3.26
CA THR A 513 -8.19 -35.80 3.78
C THR A 513 -6.83 -35.62 3.13
N ILE A 514 -5.79 -35.51 3.95
CA ILE A 514 -4.41 -35.35 3.52
C ILE A 514 -3.59 -36.48 4.14
N GLY A 515 -2.94 -37.28 3.30
CA GLY A 515 -2.12 -38.41 3.70
C GLY A 515 -0.85 -38.03 4.48
N ALA A 516 0.00 -39.02 4.70
CA ALA A 516 1.30 -38.87 5.34
C ALA A 516 2.38 -38.42 4.35
N ASN A 517 3.38 -37.69 4.86
CA ASN A 517 4.51 -37.17 4.09
C ASN A 517 4.09 -36.34 2.86
N VAL A 518 2.99 -35.61 2.97
CA VAL A 518 2.51 -34.71 1.92
C VAL A 518 3.17 -33.34 2.07
N THR A 519 3.57 -32.75 0.95
CA THR A 519 4.09 -31.38 0.89
C THR A 519 3.08 -30.47 0.21
N ILE A 520 2.47 -29.57 0.97
CA ILE A 520 1.57 -28.54 0.44
C ILE A 520 2.34 -27.23 0.36
N GLY A 521 2.61 -26.81 -0.87
CA GLY A 521 3.34 -25.59 -1.19
C GLY A 521 2.67 -24.32 -0.67
N HIS A 522 3.43 -23.23 -0.59
CA HIS A 522 2.93 -21.92 -0.17
C HIS A 522 1.71 -21.48 -0.98
N GLN A 523 0.75 -20.82 -0.32
CA GLN A 523 -0.43 -20.21 -0.94
C GLN A 523 -1.31 -21.17 -1.73
N VAL A 524 -1.33 -22.46 -1.36
CA VAL A 524 -2.26 -23.43 -1.96
C VAL A 524 -3.68 -23.19 -1.43
N SER A 525 -4.66 -23.28 -2.32
CA SER A 525 -6.09 -23.17 -1.96
C SER A 525 -6.80 -24.47 -2.30
N MET A 526 -7.35 -25.16 -1.31
CA MET A 526 -8.06 -26.41 -1.55
C MET A 526 -9.28 -26.59 -0.64
N HIS A 527 -10.29 -27.30 -1.15
CA HIS A 527 -11.52 -27.56 -0.41
C HIS A 527 -12.15 -28.90 -0.82
N GLY A 528 -12.48 -29.76 0.14
CA GLY A 528 -13.10 -31.07 -0.11
C GLY A 528 -12.27 -31.97 -1.01
N VAL A 529 -10.99 -32.16 -0.69
CA VAL A 529 -10.04 -32.92 -1.51
C VAL A 529 -9.48 -34.12 -0.76
N THR A 530 -9.09 -35.16 -1.50
CA THR A 530 -8.37 -36.31 -0.97
C THR A 530 -6.97 -36.36 -1.56
N LEU A 531 -5.95 -36.15 -0.73
CA LEU A 531 -4.54 -36.34 -1.08
C LEU A 531 -4.07 -37.61 -0.38
N GLU A 532 -3.55 -38.58 -1.14
CA GLU A 532 -2.90 -39.77 -0.60
C GLU A 532 -1.47 -39.45 -0.12
N ASP A 533 -0.77 -40.47 0.35
CA ASP A 533 0.58 -40.33 0.90
C ASP A 533 1.59 -39.85 -0.16
N GLU A 534 2.64 -39.16 0.29
CA GLU A 534 3.79 -38.76 -0.55
C GLU A 534 3.39 -37.87 -1.74
N VAL A 535 2.29 -37.11 -1.62
CA VAL A 535 1.86 -36.15 -2.64
C VAL A 535 2.59 -34.82 -2.47
N LEU A 536 2.92 -34.16 -3.58
CA LEU A 536 3.42 -32.78 -3.56
C LEU A 536 2.49 -31.86 -4.36
N VAL A 537 1.91 -30.88 -3.65
CA VAL A 537 1.11 -29.81 -4.25
C VAL A 537 1.97 -28.57 -4.40
N GLY A 538 2.25 -28.19 -5.65
CA GLY A 538 3.07 -27.03 -5.97
C GLY A 538 2.46 -25.72 -5.47
N MET A 539 3.33 -24.75 -5.17
CA MET A 539 2.93 -23.44 -4.64
C MET A 539 1.85 -22.76 -5.50
N GLY A 540 0.87 -22.14 -4.85
CA GLY A 540 -0.20 -21.41 -5.52
C GLY A 540 -1.19 -22.26 -6.30
N ALA A 541 -1.11 -23.60 -6.21
CA ALA A 541 -2.08 -24.48 -6.86
C ALA A 541 -3.46 -24.38 -6.20
N VAL A 542 -4.50 -24.58 -7.00
CA VAL A 542 -5.90 -24.58 -6.58
C VAL A 542 -6.50 -25.96 -6.86
N LEU A 543 -6.93 -26.65 -5.81
CA LEU A 543 -7.60 -27.94 -5.94
C LEU A 543 -9.09 -27.79 -5.58
N SER A 544 -9.95 -28.20 -6.50
CA SER A 544 -11.40 -28.06 -6.35
C SER A 544 -12.02 -29.28 -5.68
N HIS A 545 -13.23 -29.13 -5.14
CA HIS A 545 -13.98 -30.22 -4.49
C HIS A 545 -14.03 -31.51 -5.33
N GLY A 546 -13.92 -32.65 -4.65
CA GLY A 546 -13.90 -33.97 -5.27
C GLY A 546 -12.57 -34.33 -5.95
N THR A 547 -11.55 -33.47 -5.89
CA THR A 547 -10.22 -33.81 -6.44
C THR A 547 -9.60 -34.93 -5.61
N VAL A 548 -9.12 -35.98 -6.29
CA VAL A 548 -8.38 -37.09 -5.70
C VAL A 548 -6.97 -37.11 -6.29
N VAL A 549 -5.95 -36.96 -5.45
CA VAL A 549 -4.54 -37.04 -5.85
C VAL A 549 -3.95 -38.30 -5.26
N ARG A 550 -3.64 -39.26 -6.13
CA ARG A 550 -3.13 -40.58 -5.73
C ARG A 550 -1.69 -40.52 -5.24
N LYS A 551 -1.30 -41.58 -4.55
CA LYS A 551 0.01 -41.71 -3.90
C LYS A 551 1.15 -41.36 -4.84
N GLY A 552 2.10 -40.55 -4.36
CA GLY A 552 3.30 -40.20 -5.11
C GLY A 552 3.04 -39.37 -6.37
N ALA A 553 1.89 -38.71 -6.49
CA ALA A 553 1.60 -37.80 -7.60
C ALA A 553 1.96 -36.34 -7.25
N MET A 554 2.13 -35.52 -8.29
CA MET A 554 2.54 -34.12 -8.15
C MET A 554 1.60 -33.17 -8.90
N VAL A 555 1.20 -32.10 -8.23
CA VAL A 555 0.49 -30.97 -8.85
C VAL A 555 1.49 -29.85 -9.06
N ALA A 556 1.65 -29.38 -10.30
CA ALA A 556 2.58 -28.32 -10.62
C ALA A 556 2.16 -26.98 -9.97
N ALA A 557 3.14 -26.10 -9.73
CA ALA A 557 2.89 -24.79 -9.16
C ALA A 557 1.92 -23.96 -10.03
N GLY A 558 0.96 -23.29 -9.37
CA GLY A 558 -0.07 -22.48 -10.03
C GLY A 558 -1.11 -23.26 -10.84
N ALA A 559 -1.13 -24.59 -10.77
CA ALA A 559 -2.12 -25.40 -11.46
C ALA A 559 -3.52 -25.25 -10.85
N VAL A 560 -4.56 -25.30 -11.68
CA VAL A 560 -5.96 -25.25 -11.24
C VAL A 560 -6.63 -26.57 -11.60
N VAL A 561 -6.80 -27.43 -10.59
CA VAL A 561 -7.39 -28.76 -10.75
C VAL A 561 -8.92 -28.65 -10.74
N PRO A 562 -9.61 -29.04 -11.84
CA PRO A 562 -11.07 -29.00 -11.91
C PRO A 562 -11.74 -29.91 -10.87
N PRO A 563 -13.00 -29.63 -10.48
CA PRO A 563 -13.75 -30.51 -9.59
C PRO A 563 -13.84 -31.95 -10.09
N GLY A 564 -13.82 -32.92 -9.16
CA GLY A 564 -13.93 -34.35 -9.48
C GLY A 564 -12.75 -34.95 -10.26
N THR A 565 -11.64 -34.22 -10.40
CA THR A 565 -10.48 -34.71 -11.16
C THR A 565 -9.70 -35.74 -10.33
N GLU A 566 -9.43 -36.90 -10.91
CA GLU A 566 -8.52 -37.89 -10.34
C GLU A 566 -7.14 -37.78 -11.02
N ILE A 567 -6.10 -37.54 -10.21
CA ILE A 567 -4.70 -37.50 -10.63
C ILE A 567 -4.06 -38.85 -10.28
N PRO A 568 -3.69 -39.68 -11.27
CA PRO A 568 -3.09 -41.00 -11.04
C PRO A 568 -1.73 -40.95 -10.35
N ALA A 569 -1.37 -42.08 -9.70
CA ALA A 569 -0.13 -42.23 -8.95
C ALA A 569 1.09 -42.04 -9.87
N GLY A 570 2.14 -41.38 -9.36
CA GLY A 570 3.38 -41.18 -10.10
C GLY A 570 3.27 -40.23 -11.30
N GLN A 571 2.20 -39.44 -11.42
CA GLN A 571 2.04 -38.47 -12.51
C GLN A 571 2.22 -37.03 -12.05
N ILE A 572 2.68 -36.16 -12.95
CA ILE A 572 2.67 -34.72 -12.75
C ILE A 572 1.64 -34.03 -13.65
N TRP A 573 0.76 -33.24 -13.03
CA TRP A 573 -0.30 -32.48 -13.69
C TRP A 573 -0.11 -30.98 -13.52
N GLY A 574 -0.43 -30.18 -14.54
CA GLY A 574 -0.25 -28.73 -14.48
C GLY A 574 -1.10 -27.96 -15.49
N GLY A 575 -1.19 -26.64 -15.30
CA GLY A 575 -1.97 -25.72 -16.13
C GLY A 575 -3.28 -25.25 -15.50
N ASN A 576 -4.04 -24.43 -16.22
CA ASN A 576 -5.37 -23.96 -15.85
C ASN A 576 -6.30 -24.05 -17.08
N PRO A 577 -7.13 -25.10 -17.20
CA PRO A 577 -7.30 -26.20 -16.26
C PRO A 577 -6.08 -27.15 -16.25
N ALA A 578 -5.83 -27.81 -15.11
CA ALA A 578 -4.74 -28.76 -14.96
C ALA A 578 -4.97 -29.97 -15.86
N ARG A 579 -3.91 -30.38 -16.57
CA ARG A 579 -3.89 -31.59 -17.40
C ARG A 579 -2.62 -32.37 -17.12
N PHE A 580 -2.65 -33.66 -17.47
CA PHE A 580 -1.46 -34.51 -17.49
C PHE A 580 -0.35 -33.83 -18.30
N LEU A 581 0.83 -33.72 -17.69
CA LEU A 581 2.03 -33.23 -18.38
C LEU A 581 2.91 -34.40 -18.80
N ARG A 582 3.24 -35.27 -17.84
CA ARG A 582 4.08 -36.46 -18.00
C ARG A 582 4.07 -37.28 -16.71
N ASP A 583 4.69 -38.45 -16.75
CA ASP A 583 5.01 -39.21 -15.54
C ASP A 583 6.18 -38.56 -14.78
N LEU A 584 6.21 -38.78 -13.46
CA LEU A 584 7.30 -38.37 -12.58
C LEU A 584 8.55 -39.19 -12.89
N LYS A 585 9.70 -38.52 -12.87
CA LYS A 585 10.99 -39.18 -12.98
C LYS A 585 11.39 -39.76 -11.62
N ASP A 586 12.25 -40.78 -11.61
CA ASP A 586 12.69 -41.45 -10.37
C ASP A 586 13.30 -40.47 -9.34
N ASN A 587 14.03 -39.46 -9.82
CA ASN A 587 14.60 -38.41 -8.97
C ASN A 587 13.52 -37.49 -8.37
N GLU A 588 12.43 -37.24 -9.08
CA GLU A 588 11.31 -36.42 -8.61
C GLU A 588 10.45 -37.19 -7.62
N SER A 589 10.25 -38.50 -7.82
CA SER A 589 9.56 -39.38 -6.88
C SER A 589 10.30 -39.48 -5.54
N SER A 590 11.63 -39.61 -5.58
CA SER A 590 12.47 -39.63 -4.37
C SER A 590 12.42 -38.29 -3.61
N PHE A 591 12.35 -37.18 -4.36
CA PHE A 591 12.25 -35.83 -3.79
C PHE A 591 10.98 -35.61 -2.95
N LEU A 592 9.88 -36.33 -3.22
CA LEU A 592 8.63 -36.20 -2.45
C LEU A 592 8.85 -36.56 -0.97
N ALA A 593 9.52 -37.68 -0.71
CA ALA A 593 9.84 -38.13 0.64
C ALA A 593 10.90 -37.24 1.31
N GLU A 594 11.96 -36.87 0.59
CA GLU A 594 13.01 -35.96 1.08
C GLU A 594 12.44 -34.59 1.48
N SER A 595 11.51 -34.06 0.69
CA SER A 595 10.85 -32.79 0.95
C SER A 595 10.06 -32.84 2.26
N ALA A 596 9.30 -33.90 2.50
CA ALA A 596 8.56 -34.08 3.75
C ALA A 596 9.49 -34.15 4.97
N GLU A 597 10.57 -34.94 4.89
CA GLU A 597 11.55 -35.05 5.97
C GLU A 597 12.28 -33.72 6.24
N HIS A 598 12.63 -32.97 5.19
CA HIS A 598 13.22 -31.65 5.33
C HIS A 598 12.32 -30.74 6.18
N TYR A 599 11.02 -30.69 5.89
CA TYR A 599 10.09 -29.83 6.62
C TYR A 599 9.79 -30.31 8.04
N VAL A 600 9.90 -31.61 8.34
CA VAL A 600 9.88 -32.12 9.72
C VAL A 600 11.04 -31.51 10.52
N ASN A 601 12.24 -31.43 9.93
CA ASN A 601 13.41 -30.85 10.60
C ASN A 601 13.29 -29.32 10.74
N VAL A 602 12.77 -28.64 9.73
CA VAL A 602 12.44 -27.20 9.82
C VAL A 602 11.43 -26.97 10.95
N ALA A 603 10.35 -27.74 11.03
CA ALA A 603 9.34 -27.62 12.08
C ALA A 603 9.94 -27.77 13.49
N LYS A 604 10.88 -28.71 13.71
CA LYS A 604 11.58 -28.85 14.99
C LYS A 604 12.33 -27.58 15.41
N ASN A 605 13.01 -26.92 14.48
CA ASN A 605 13.71 -25.66 14.75
C ASN A 605 12.73 -24.57 15.17
N HIS A 606 11.59 -24.46 14.46
CA HIS A 606 10.56 -23.48 14.80
C HIS A 606 9.84 -23.81 16.12
N ILE A 607 9.62 -25.08 16.46
CA ILE A 607 9.11 -25.49 17.78
C ILE A 607 10.07 -25.00 18.87
N LYS A 608 11.37 -25.25 18.70
CA LYS A 608 12.39 -24.83 19.66
C LYS A 608 12.37 -23.31 19.89
N GLU A 609 12.36 -22.52 18.82
CA GLU A 609 12.33 -21.05 18.91
C GLU A 609 11.02 -20.53 19.53
N ASN A 610 9.87 -21.11 19.18
CA ASN A 610 8.58 -20.69 19.73
C ASN A 610 8.34 -21.18 21.17
N SER A 611 9.13 -22.14 21.67
CA SER A 611 9.04 -22.67 23.03
C SER A 611 9.89 -21.90 24.06
N GLY A 612 10.72 -20.96 23.62
CA GLY A 612 11.61 -20.18 24.51
C GLY A 612 10.84 -19.24 25.45
N SER A 613 11.30 -19.14 26.71
CA SER A 613 10.79 -18.10 27.63
C SER A 613 11.08 -16.70 27.09
N LEU A 614 10.22 -15.73 27.44
CA LEU A 614 10.42 -14.32 27.08
C LEU A 614 11.82 -13.81 27.48
N GLU A 615 12.35 -14.26 28.61
CA GLU A 615 13.71 -13.93 29.07
C GLU A 615 14.80 -14.50 28.15
N ASN A 616 14.64 -15.74 27.67
CA ASN A 616 15.59 -16.35 26.73
C ASN A 616 15.57 -15.64 25.37
N VAL A 617 14.37 -15.24 24.91
CA VAL A 617 14.21 -14.47 23.66
C VAL A 617 14.80 -13.06 23.82
N ALA A 618 14.62 -12.41 24.97
CA ALA A 618 15.19 -11.09 25.25
C ALA A 618 16.73 -11.15 25.31
N ARG A 619 17.29 -12.15 26.00
CA ARG A 619 18.75 -12.36 26.09
C ARG A 619 19.38 -12.66 24.74
N ALA A 620 18.76 -13.52 23.92
CA ALA A 620 19.25 -13.83 22.58
C ALA A 620 19.24 -12.62 21.63
N ARG A 621 18.38 -11.63 21.89
CA ARG A 621 18.28 -10.38 21.13
C ARG A 621 19.08 -9.22 21.72
N GLY A 622 19.85 -9.45 22.79
CA GLY A 622 20.63 -8.41 23.47
C GLY A 622 19.79 -7.35 24.19
N LEU A 623 18.56 -7.71 24.56
CA LEU A 623 17.59 -6.82 25.23
C LEU A 623 17.56 -7.00 26.76
N ALA A 624 18.37 -7.91 27.31
CA ALA A 624 18.41 -8.27 28.73
C ALA A 624 19.85 -8.26 29.26
#